data_AF-M3A3N3-F1
#
_entry.id   AF-M3A3N3-F1
#
_cell.length_a   1.000
_cell.length_b   1.000
_cell.length_c   1.000
_cell.angle_alpha   90.00
_cell.angle_beta   90.00
_cell.angle_gamma   90.00
#
_symmetry.space_group_name_H-M   'P 1'
#
loop_
_entity.id
_entity.type
_entity.pdbx_description
1 polymer ?
#
loop_
_entity_poly.entity_id
_entity_poly.type
_entity_poly.pdbx_seq_one_letter_code
_entity_poly.pdbx_strand_id
1 'polypeptide(L)'
;KAAPILIWRAGLDAKCNWFNPAWLAYTGRTMEQEMGNGWAEGVHPDDFDRCLKIYLDAFALRQPFDMEYRIKRACGEYGWIVDYGIPIQNQSGEFLGYVGYCFDVSVRRESEEKLGTACKDLAASNAELEQFAYVASHDLREPLRMISSYVDLIERRYGHHFDADGHEFIGFVRDGARRMDAMVLDLLAFSRIDRQGEPLIPMRIGDAISHALKNLGTAIAECDAHVVVDVDASLMVVGDGHQLDRLFQNLIGNAIKYRKEGIRSHVVV
;
A
#
# COMPACT_ATOMS: atom_id res chain seq x y z
N LYS A 1 -12.25 24.12 12.82
CA LYS A 1 -13.13 25.25 12.42
C LYS A 1 -13.83 24.83 11.14
N ALA A 2 -15.16 24.92 11.06
CA ALA A 2 -15.87 24.66 9.81
C ALA A 2 -15.49 25.73 8.77
N ALA A 3 -15.23 25.31 7.52
CA ALA A 3 -15.01 26.25 6.43
C ALA A 3 -16.33 27.02 6.16
N PRO A 4 -16.28 28.33 5.92
CA PRO A 4 -17.48 29.12 5.67
C PRO A 4 -18.13 28.70 4.35
N ILE A 5 -19.45 28.55 4.34
CA ILE A 5 -20.23 28.20 3.14
C ILE A 5 -20.44 29.47 2.32
N LEU A 6 -20.01 29.45 1.06
CA LEU A 6 -20.25 30.54 0.12
C LEU A 6 -21.62 30.32 -0.51
N ILE A 7 -22.47 31.34 -0.63
CA ILE A 7 -23.83 31.19 -1.15
C ILE A 7 -24.08 32.27 -2.19
N TRP A 8 -24.73 31.90 -3.29
CA TRP A 8 -25.14 32.79 -4.37
C TRP A 8 -26.60 32.55 -4.78
N ARG A 9 -27.22 33.54 -5.41
CA ARG A 9 -28.57 33.45 -5.98
C ARG A 9 -28.61 34.09 -7.35
N ALA A 10 -29.30 33.46 -8.29
CA ALA A 10 -29.58 34.00 -9.61
C ALA A 10 -31.08 34.16 -9.87
N GLY A 11 -31.43 35.17 -10.67
CA GLY A 11 -32.81 35.45 -11.09
C GLY A 11 -33.26 34.60 -12.28
N LEU A 12 -34.34 35.04 -12.95
CA LEU A 12 -34.91 34.38 -14.12
C LEU A 12 -34.09 34.56 -15.41
N ASP A 13 -33.16 35.50 -15.41
CA ASP A 13 -32.29 35.87 -16.53
C ASP A 13 -30.92 35.20 -16.48
N ALA A 14 -30.77 34.17 -15.64
CA ALA A 14 -29.51 33.48 -15.32
C ALA A 14 -28.42 34.37 -14.70
N LYS A 15 -28.72 35.62 -14.34
CA LYS A 15 -27.76 36.54 -13.72
C LYS A 15 -27.80 36.42 -12.21
N CYS A 16 -26.61 36.40 -11.59
CA CYS A 16 -26.48 36.40 -10.14
C CYS A 16 -26.91 37.76 -9.58
N ASN A 17 -27.84 37.76 -8.62
CA ASN A 17 -28.40 38.97 -8.04
C ASN A 17 -28.10 39.12 -6.54
N TRP A 18 -27.43 38.13 -5.93
CA TRP A 18 -27.05 38.17 -4.52
C TRP A 18 -25.96 37.14 -4.19
N PHE A 19 -25.08 37.51 -3.26
CA PHE A 19 -24.03 36.68 -2.66
C PHE A 19 -23.98 36.88 -1.14
N ASN A 20 -23.64 35.86 -0.36
CA ASN A 20 -23.51 36.02 1.09
C ASN A 20 -22.18 36.71 1.48
N PRO A 21 -22.06 37.25 2.71
CA PRO A 21 -20.82 37.88 3.17
C PRO A 21 -19.60 36.96 3.13
N ALA A 22 -19.78 35.64 3.29
CA ALA A 22 -18.69 34.67 3.20
C ALA A 22 -18.10 34.61 1.78
N TRP A 23 -18.93 34.63 0.73
CA TRP A 23 -18.48 34.72 -0.66
C TRP A 23 -17.66 35.98 -0.88
N LEU A 24 -18.19 37.15 -0.51
CA LEU A 24 -17.52 38.43 -0.72
C LEU A 24 -16.19 38.52 0.02
N ALA A 25 -16.11 37.97 1.25
CA ALA A 25 -14.87 37.88 1.99
C ALA A 25 -13.86 36.90 1.35
N TYR A 26 -14.35 35.81 0.76
CA TYR A 26 -13.52 34.80 0.10
C TYR A 26 -12.91 35.32 -1.22
N THR A 27 -13.70 35.99 -2.06
CA THR A 27 -13.22 36.57 -3.34
C THR A 27 -12.57 37.93 -3.17
N GLY A 28 -12.89 38.66 -2.10
CA GLY A 28 -12.42 40.03 -1.86
C GLY A 28 -13.09 41.07 -2.75
N ARG A 29 -14.20 40.71 -3.40
CA ARG A 29 -14.98 41.58 -4.31
C ARG A 29 -16.22 42.13 -3.61
N THR A 30 -16.75 43.25 -4.11
CA THR A 30 -18.03 43.79 -3.64
C THR A 30 -19.20 43.09 -4.30
N MET A 31 -20.40 43.22 -3.72
CA MET A 31 -21.63 42.68 -4.30
C MET A 31 -21.84 43.19 -5.73
N GLU A 32 -21.62 44.49 -5.96
CA GLU A 32 -21.81 45.14 -7.26
C GLU A 32 -20.87 44.58 -8.33
N GLN A 33 -19.65 44.19 -7.94
CA GLN A 33 -18.67 43.57 -8.82
C GLN A 33 -19.00 42.11 -9.15
N GLU A 34 -19.76 41.43 -8.29
CA GLU A 34 -20.12 40.01 -8.45
C GLU A 34 -21.46 39.84 -9.20
N MET A 35 -22.38 40.81 -9.04
CA MET A 35 -23.71 40.81 -9.65
C MET A 35 -23.67 40.70 -11.18
N GLY A 36 -24.77 40.23 -11.75
CA GLY A 36 -24.85 39.99 -13.18
C GLY A 36 -24.03 38.75 -13.55
N ASN A 37 -23.04 39.00 -14.41
CA ASN A 37 -22.02 38.01 -14.82
C ASN A 37 -20.66 38.31 -14.19
N GLY A 38 -20.58 39.25 -13.23
CA GLY A 38 -19.32 39.72 -12.67
C GLY A 38 -18.51 38.63 -11.95
N TRP A 39 -19.19 37.67 -11.33
CA TRP A 39 -18.57 36.48 -10.74
C TRP A 39 -17.71 35.67 -11.71
N ALA A 40 -18.06 35.69 -13.00
CA ALA A 40 -17.39 34.89 -14.02
C ALA A 40 -15.96 35.43 -14.28
N GLU A 41 -15.67 36.69 -13.94
CA GLU A 41 -14.31 37.26 -13.98
C GLU A 41 -13.35 36.62 -12.96
N GLY A 42 -13.91 36.04 -11.89
CA GLY A 42 -13.14 35.35 -10.87
C GLY A 42 -12.80 33.91 -11.26
N VAL A 43 -13.48 33.34 -12.25
CA VAL A 43 -13.28 31.95 -12.66
C VAL A 43 -11.95 31.82 -13.41
N HIS A 44 -11.20 30.76 -13.13
CA HIS A 44 -9.95 30.49 -13.85
C HIS A 44 -10.22 30.33 -15.36
N PRO A 45 -9.39 30.91 -16.25
CA PRO A 45 -9.61 30.85 -17.71
C PRO A 45 -9.88 29.44 -18.25
N ASP A 46 -9.09 28.44 -17.85
CA ASP A 46 -9.28 27.04 -18.28
C ASP A 46 -10.61 26.41 -17.84
N ASP A 47 -11.23 26.94 -16.78
CA ASP A 47 -12.49 26.40 -16.24
C ASP A 47 -13.72 27.16 -16.77
N PHE A 48 -13.53 28.38 -17.29
CA PHE A 48 -14.60 29.32 -17.62
C PHE A 48 -15.65 28.75 -18.56
N ASP A 49 -15.24 28.28 -19.74
CA ASP A 49 -16.16 27.80 -20.78
C ASP A 49 -16.97 26.59 -20.28
N ARG A 50 -16.33 25.69 -19.54
CA ARG A 50 -16.96 24.52 -18.95
C ARG A 50 -17.99 24.92 -17.89
N CYS A 51 -17.63 25.81 -16.97
CA CYS A 51 -18.52 26.25 -15.90
C CYS A 51 -19.74 26.98 -16.46
N LEU A 52 -19.52 27.90 -17.41
CA LEU A 52 -20.58 28.65 -18.04
C LEU A 52 -21.55 27.72 -18.78
N LYS A 53 -21.01 26.72 -19.50
CA LYS A 53 -21.83 25.72 -20.20
C LYS A 53 -22.69 24.90 -19.24
N ILE A 54 -22.09 24.34 -18.18
CA ILE A 54 -22.82 23.53 -17.18
C ILE A 54 -23.95 24.36 -16.57
N TYR A 55 -23.64 25.58 -16.14
CA TYR A 55 -24.61 26.46 -15.51
C TYR A 55 -25.77 26.82 -16.46
N LEU A 56 -25.48 27.25 -17.69
CA LEU A 56 -26.50 27.66 -18.64
C LEU A 56 -27.38 26.48 -19.11
N ASP A 57 -26.78 25.32 -19.35
CA ASP A 57 -27.52 24.11 -19.71
C ASP A 57 -28.47 23.69 -18.57
N ALA A 58 -27.95 23.66 -17.33
CA ALA A 58 -28.74 23.34 -16.15
C ALA A 58 -29.88 24.35 -15.96
N PHE A 59 -29.61 25.65 -16.13
CA PHE A 59 -30.60 26.71 -16.03
C PHE A 59 -31.71 26.57 -17.07
N ALA A 60 -31.36 26.26 -18.33
CA ALA A 60 -32.32 26.04 -19.41
C ALA A 60 -33.22 24.82 -19.14
N LEU A 61 -32.64 23.75 -18.59
CA LEU A 61 -33.37 22.53 -18.23
C LEU A 61 -34.06 22.60 -16.87
N ARG A 62 -33.78 23.65 -16.07
CA ARG A 62 -34.24 23.82 -14.69
C ARG A 62 -33.90 22.62 -13.80
N GLN A 63 -32.67 22.11 -13.95
CA GLN A 63 -32.16 20.97 -13.20
C GLN A 63 -31.09 21.39 -12.20
N PRO A 64 -30.95 20.66 -11.07
CA PRO A 64 -29.78 20.81 -10.21
C PRO A 64 -28.50 20.53 -10.98
N PHE A 65 -27.41 21.17 -10.57
CA PHE A 65 -26.07 20.86 -11.07
C PHE A 65 -25.06 20.88 -9.94
N ASP A 66 -23.94 20.23 -10.17
CA ASP A 66 -22.72 20.39 -9.40
C ASP A 66 -21.52 20.55 -10.33
N MET A 67 -20.53 21.32 -9.88
CA MET A 67 -19.28 21.47 -10.61
C MET A 67 -18.13 21.84 -9.67
N GLU A 68 -16.93 21.35 -10.00
CA GLU A 68 -15.69 21.82 -9.39
C GLU A 68 -14.97 22.79 -10.32
N TYR A 69 -14.48 23.90 -9.78
CA TYR A 69 -13.69 24.88 -10.54
C TYR A 69 -12.84 25.76 -9.63
N ARG A 70 -11.88 26.44 -10.26
CA ARG A 70 -11.03 27.41 -9.59
C ARG A 70 -11.65 28.80 -9.66
N ILE A 71 -11.73 29.46 -8.51
CA ILE A 71 -12.12 30.88 -8.40
C ILE A 71 -11.04 31.68 -7.68
N LYS A 72 -10.83 32.91 -8.12
CA LYS A 72 -9.82 33.82 -7.57
C LYS A 72 -10.24 34.29 -6.18
N ARG A 73 -9.32 34.14 -5.22
CA ARG A 73 -9.48 34.54 -3.83
C ARG A 73 -9.08 36.00 -3.62
N ALA A 74 -9.43 36.55 -2.46
CA ALA A 74 -9.01 37.88 -2.02
C ALA A 74 -7.48 38.07 -2.03
N CYS A 75 -6.70 37.01 -1.81
CA CYS A 75 -5.24 37.03 -1.88
C CYS A 75 -4.68 37.06 -3.33
N GLY A 76 -5.53 36.91 -4.35
CA GLY A 76 -5.16 36.90 -5.76
C GLY A 76 -4.85 35.52 -6.33
N GLU A 77 -4.67 34.50 -5.49
CA GLU A 77 -4.50 33.11 -5.91
C GLU A 77 -5.83 32.43 -6.23
N TYR A 78 -5.78 31.35 -7.00
CA TYR A 78 -6.96 30.54 -7.29
C TYR A 78 -7.18 29.48 -6.22
N GLY A 79 -8.41 29.36 -5.75
CA GLY A 79 -8.86 28.26 -4.90
C GLY A 79 -9.86 27.36 -5.60
N TRP A 80 -9.76 26.06 -5.37
CA TRP A 80 -10.75 25.09 -5.80
C TRP A 80 -11.99 25.20 -4.93
N ILE A 81 -13.14 25.35 -5.58
CA ILE A 81 -14.45 25.25 -4.94
C ILE A 81 -15.26 24.16 -5.63
N VAL A 82 -16.10 23.50 -4.84
CA VAL A 82 -17.24 22.73 -5.35
C VAL A 82 -18.45 23.64 -5.25
N ASP A 83 -19.22 23.77 -6.33
CA ASP A 83 -20.47 24.54 -6.39
C ASP A 83 -21.63 23.60 -6.65
N TYR A 84 -22.71 23.78 -5.90
CA TYR A 84 -23.98 23.09 -6.06
C TYR A 84 -25.07 24.11 -6.32
N GLY A 85 -25.71 24.05 -7.48
CA GLY A 85 -26.83 24.92 -7.84
C GLY A 85 -28.14 24.16 -7.92
N ILE A 86 -29.21 24.73 -7.33
CA ILE A 86 -30.55 24.13 -7.30
C ILE A 86 -31.58 25.17 -7.76
N PRO A 87 -32.53 24.79 -8.65
CA PRO A 87 -33.61 25.67 -9.04
C PRO A 87 -34.55 25.98 -7.85
N ILE A 88 -34.90 27.25 -7.69
CA ILE A 88 -35.89 27.70 -6.71
C ILE A 88 -37.26 27.71 -7.39
N GLN A 89 -38.28 27.20 -6.70
CA GLN A 89 -39.67 27.26 -7.13
C GLN A 89 -40.54 27.86 -6.02
N ASN A 90 -41.61 28.57 -6.39
CA ASN A 90 -42.63 28.99 -5.43
C ASN A 90 -43.60 27.85 -5.09
N GLN A 91 -44.57 28.11 -4.21
CA GLN A 91 -45.57 27.12 -3.78
C GLN A 91 -46.44 26.57 -4.94
N SER A 92 -46.58 27.34 -6.02
CA SER A 92 -47.29 26.94 -7.24
C SER A 92 -46.41 26.21 -8.26
N GLY A 93 -45.13 25.97 -7.95
CA GLY A 93 -44.18 25.30 -8.85
C GLY A 93 -43.60 26.22 -9.94
N GLU A 94 -43.82 27.53 -9.87
CA GLU A 94 -43.22 28.48 -10.79
C GLU A 94 -41.75 28.67 -10.46
N PHE A 95 -40.92 28.61 -11.48
CA PHE A 95 -39.48 28.81 -11.37
C PHE A 95 -39.14 30.25 -10.99
N LEU A 96 -38.28 30.44 -9.99
CA LEU A 96 -37.86 31.74 -9.46
C LEU A 96 -36.37 32.05 -9.71
N GLY A 97 -35.63 31.16 -10.36
CA GLY A 97 -34.19 31.25 -10.54
C GLY A 97 -33.44 30.15 -9.80
N TYR A 98 -32.21 30.42 -9.38
CA TYR A 98 -31.33 29.45 -8.73
C TYR A 98 -30.81 29.96 -7.39
N VAL A 99 -30.57 29.04 -6.46
CA VAL A 99 -29.68 29.23 -5.32
C VAL A 99 -28.55 28.23 -5.43
N GLY A 100 -27.35 28.64 -5.10
CA GLY A 100 -26.25 27.69 -4.96
C GLY A 100 -25.40 27.95 -3.74
N TYR A 101 -24.64 26.93 -3.39
CA TYR A 101 -23.69 26.97 -2.28
C TYR A 101 -22.39 26.31 -2.68
N CYS A 102 -21.29 26.86 -2.19
CA CYS A 102 -19.96 26.39 -2.49
C CYS A 102 -19.14 26.11 -1.23
N PHE A 103 -18.23 25.15 -1.37
CA PHE A 103 -17.22 24.83 -0.37
C PHE A 103 -15.84 24.97 -0.97
N ASP A 104 -14.92 25.60 -0.22
CA ASP A 104 -13.50 25.55 -0.53
C ASP A 104 -12.96 24.13 -0.27
N VAL A 105 -12.44 23.51 -1.33
CA VAL A 105 -11.85 22.17 -1.28
C VAL A 105 -10.36 22.17 -1.60
N SER A 106 -9.70 23.34 -1.66
CA SER A 106 -8.27 23.43 -1.96
C SER A 106 -7.41 22.60 -1.00
N VAL A 107 -7.64 22.72 0.31
CA VAL A 107 -6.86 21.98 1.32
C VAL A 107 -7.07 20.46 1.18
N ARG A 108 -8.31 20.04 0.91
CA ARG A 108 -8.63 18.63 0.68
C ARG A 108 -7.88 18.12 -0.55
N ARG A 109 -7.98 18.81 -1.68
CA ARG A 109 -7.29 18.43 -2.92
C ARG A 109 -5.78 18.39 -2.77
N GLU A 110 -5.18 19.42 -2.15
CA GLU A 110 -3.74 19.44 -1.92
C GLU A 110 -3.29 18.25 -1.05
N SER A 111 -4.09 17.89 -0.04
CA SER A 111 -3.80 16.71 0.79
C SER A 111 -3.94 15.40 0.01
N GLU A 112 -4.97 15.26 -0.83
CA GLU A 112 -5.21 14.08 -1.67
C GLU A 112 -4.11 13.93 -2.73
N GLU A 113 -3.66 15.03 -3.35
CA GLU A 113 -2.56 15.05 -4.32
C GLU A 113 -1.21 14.71 -3.67
N LYS A 114 -0.94 15.24 -2.47
CA LYS A 114 0.26 14.87 -1.69
C LYS A 114 0.25 13.39 -1.32
N LEU A 115 -0.89 12.87 -0.83
CA LEU A 115 -1.03 11.46 -0.51
C LEU A 115 -0.87 10.58 -1.75
N GLY A 116 -1.52 10.96 -2.86
CA GLY A 116 -1.40 10.24 -4.12
C GLY A 116 0.03 10.21 -4.68
N THR A 117 0.78 11.30 -4.50
CA THR A 117 2.19 11.38 -4.88
C THR A 117 3.05 10.50 -3.98
N ALA A 118 2.90 10.62 -2.65
CA ALA A 118 3.63 9.80 -1.69
C ALA A 118 3.37 8.29 -1.87
N CYS A 119 2.13 7.88 -2.18
CA CYS A 119 1.80 6.49 -2.48
C CYS A 119 2.50 5.98 -3.75
N LYS A 120 2.60 6.81 -4.80
CA LYS A 120 3.32 6.46 -6.02
C LYS A 120 4.82 6.32 -5.77
N ASP A 121 5.40 7.27 -5.03
CA ASP A 121 6.83 7.25 -4.71
C ASP A 121 7.19 6.03 -3.84
N LEU A 122 6.35 5.72 -2.84
CA LEU A 122 6.52 4.53 -2.00
C LEU A 122 6.43 3.24 -2.84
N ALA A 123 5.46 3.15 -3.75
CA ALA A 123 5.31 1.99 -4.62
C ALA A 123 6.52 1.82 -5.56
N ALA A 124 7.03 2.92 -6.12
CA ALA A 124 8.23 2.90 -6.96
C ALA A 124 9.48 2.49 -6.16
N SER A 125 9.68 3.05 -4.97
CA SER A 125 10.81 2.73 -4.10
C SER A 125 10.77 1.27 -3.63
N ASN A 126 9.59 0.74 -3.28
CA ASN A 126 9.44 -0.68 -2.94
C ASN A 126 9.81 -1.58 -4.12
N ALA A 127 9.33 -1.27 -5.33
CA ALA A 127 9.65 -2.05 -6.53
C ALA A 127 11.16 -2.03 -6.86
N GLU A 128 11.80 -0.87 -6.70
CA GLU A 128 13.26 -0.74 -6.87
C GLU A 128 14.03 -1.56 -5.85
N LEU A 129 13.61 -1.52 -4.57
CA LEU A 129 14.23 -2.30 -3.50
C LEU A 129 14.10 -3.81 -3.74
N GLU A 130 12.93 -4.27 -4.18
CA GLU A 130 12.71 -5.68 -4.54
C GLU A 130 13.61 -6.13 -5.69
N GLN A 131 13.72 -5.30 -6.73
CA GLN A 131 14.59 -5.59 -7.87
C GLN A 131 16.05 -5.65 -7.45
N PHE A 132 16.49 -4.67 -6.64
CA PHE A 132 17.85 -4.64 -6.10
C PHE A 132 18.14 -5.88 -5.25
N ALA A 133 17.24 -6.22 -4.32
CA ALA A 133 17.37 -7.40 -3.46
C ALA A 133 17.45 -8.69 -4.31
N TYR A 134 16.65 -8.79 -5.37
CA TYR A 134 16.67 -9.92 -6.29
C TYR A 134 18.01 -10.09 -7.00
N VAL A 135 18.49 -9.03 -7.65
CA VAL A 135 19.76 -9.04 -8.40
C VAL A 135 20.93 -9.32 -7.46
N ALA A 136 21.04 -8.57 -6.35
CA ALA A 136 22.12 -8.74 -5.38
C ALA A 136 22.15 -10.17 -4.81
N SER A 137 20.99 -10.75 -4.50
CA SER A 137 20.91 -12.11 -3.96
C SER A 137 21.22 -13.20 -4.99
N HIS A 138 20.95 -12.97 -6.27
CA HIS A 138 21.41 -13.84 -7.33
C HIS A 138 22.93 -13.80 -7.42
N ASP A 139 23.48 -12.58 -7.49
CA ASP A 139 24.92 -12.33 -7.66
C ASP A 139 25.75 -12.83 -6.46
N LEU A 140 25.17 -12.85 -5.25
CA LEU A 140 25.81 -13.44 -4.06
C LEU A 140 25.75 -14.97 -4.04
N ARG A 141 24.71 -15.58 -4.61
CA ARG A 141 24.58 -17.05 -4.62
C ARG A 141 25.50 -17.73 -5.61
N GLU A 142 25.77 -17.10 -6.74
CA GLU A 142 26.64 -17.66 -7.78
C GLU A 142 28.05 -17.99 -7.27
N PRO A 143 28.79 -17.09 -6.59
CA PRO A 143 30.09 -17.42 -6.01
C PRO A 143 29.98 -18.43 -4.85
N LEU A 144 28.92 -18.39 -4.03
CA LEU A 144 28.71 -19.38 -2.96
C LEU A 144 28.53 -20.81 -3.49
N ARG A 145 27.81 -20.95 -4.61
CA ARG A 145 27.62 -22.22 -5.31
C ARG A 145 28.95 -22.75 -5.85
N MET A 146 29.78 -21.86 -6.40
CA MET A 146 31.12 -22.22 -6.87
C MET A 146 32.03 -22.68 -5.72
N ILE A 147 32.06 -21.94 -4.60
CA ILE A 147 32.83 -22.31 -3.41
C ILE A 147 32.39 -23.70 -2.91
N SER A 148 31.07 -23.92 -2.75
CA SER A 148 30.53 -25.20 -2.31
C SER A 148 30.93 -26.34 -3.26
N SER A 149 30.83 -26.12 -4.58
CA SER A 149 31.23 -27.12 -5.58
C SER A 149 32.71 -27.48 -5.51
N TYR A 150 33.59 -26.50 -5.30
CA TYR A 150 35.03 -26.76 -5.21
C TYR A 150 35.39 -27.48 -3.92
N VAL A 151 34.79 -27.09 -2.79
CA VAL A 151 34.96 -27.77 -1.50
C VAL A 151 34.53 -29.24 -1.60
N ASP A 152 33.38 -29.51 -2.23
CA ASP A 152 32.90 -30.87 -2.43
C ASP A 152 33.81 -31.68 -3.37
N LEU A 153 34.39 -31.06 -4.41
CA LEU A 153 35.35 -31.73 -5.29
C LEU A 153 36.67 -32.05 -4.57
N ILE A 154 37.16 -31.11 -3.76
CA ILE A 154 38.38 -31.27 -2.96
C ILE A 154 38.21 -32.43 -1.97
N GLU A 155 37.11 -32.46 -1.23
CA GLU A 155 36.82 -33.53 -0.28
C GLU A 155 36.67 -34.89 -0.98
N ARG A 156 35.94 -34.96 -2.10
CA ARG A 156 35.77 -36.23 -2.85
C ARG A 156 37.08 -36.77 -3.40
N ARG A 157 37.95 -35.90 -3.91
CA ARG A 157 39.18 -36.31 -4.63
C ARG A 157 40.38 -36.48 -3.72
N TYR A 158 40.49 -35.68 -2.67
CA TYR A 158 41.66 -35.64 -1.79
C TYR A 158 41.33 -35.90 -0.32
N GLY A 159 40.07 -36.15 0.02
CA GLY A 159 39.65 -36.37 1.41
C GLY A 159 40.42 -37.45 2.15
N HIS A 160 40.81 -38.52 1.46
CA HIS A 160 41.61 -39.61 2.04
C HIS A 160 43.06 -39.21 2.38
N HIS A 161 43.53 -38.04 1.94
CA HIS A 161 44.83 -37.47 2.31
C HIS A 161 44.72 -36.44 3.44
N PHE A 162 43.52 -36.11 3.91
CA PHE A 162 43.34 -35.18 5.01
C PHE A 162 43.52 -35.89 6.35
N ASP A 163 44.13 -35.17 7.29
CA ASP A 163 44.08 -35.50 8.70
C ASP A 163 42.76 -35.03 9.32
N ALA A 164 42.60 -35.23 10.62
CA ALA A 164 41.38 -34.84 11.33
C ALA A 164 41.08 -33.34 11.18
N ASP A 165 42.10 -32.50 11.34
CA ASP A 165 42.00 -31.04 11.22
C ASP A 165 41.62 -30.62 9.80
N GLY A 166 42.18 -31.26 8.77
CA GLY A 166 41.83 -31.02 7.36
C GLY A 166 40.35 -31.30 7.05
N HIS A 167 39.81 -32.39 7.60
CA HIS A 167 38.38 -32.70 7.49
C HIS A 167 37.52 -31.67 8.25
N GLU A 168 37.94 -31.25 9.43
CA GLU A 168 37.24 -30.24 10.22
C GLU A 168 37.19 -28.87 9.50
N PHE A 169 38.30 -28.42 8.91
CA PHE A 169 38.34 -27.17 8.16
C PHE A 169 37.45 -27.19 6.91
N ILE A 170 37.42 -28.30 6.17
CA ILE A 170 36.49 -28.49 5.04
C ILE A 170 35.03 -28.40 5.53
N GLY A 171 34.73 -29.01 6.69
CA GLY A 171 33.44 -28.89 7.37
C GLY A 171 33.06 -27.44 7.66
N PHE A 172 33.97 -26.64 8.23
CA PHE A 172 33.71 -25.23 8.51
C PHE A 172 33.40 -24.40 7.26
N VAL A 173 34.12 -24.62 6.16
CA VAL A 173 33.86 -23.89 4.90
C VAL A 173 32.50 -24.29 4.32
N ARG A 174 32.17 -25.58 4.33
CA ARG A 174 30.86 -26.08 3.86
C ARG A 174 29.71 -25.50 4.68
N ASP A 175 29.82 -25.52 6.00
CA ASP A 175 28.81 -24.99 6.89
C ASP A 175 28.69 -23.47 6.77
N GLY A 176 29.81 -22.77 6.60
CA GLY A 176 29.85 -21.34 6.30
C GLY A 176 29.08 -21.00 5.02
N ALA A 177 29.37 -21.70 3.93
CA ALA A 177 28.71 -21.49 2.63
C ALA A 177 27.20 -21.79 2.69
N ARG A 178 26.81 -22.90 3.35
CA ARG A 178 25.39 -23.24 3.57
C ARG A 178 24.65 -22.18 4.39
N ARG A 179 25.28 -21.64 5.44
CA ARG A 179 24.69 -20.56 6.24
C ARG A 179 24.50 -19.27 5.44
N MET A 180 25.46 -18.93 4.59
CA MET A 180 25.34 -17.74 3.74
C MET A 180 24.23 -17.90 2.70
N ASP A 181 24.12 -19.07 2.07
CA ASP A 181 23.04 -19.37 1.13
C ASP A 181 21.66 -19.27 1.78
N ALA A 182 21.50 -19.84 2.99
CA ALA A 182 20.28 -19.72 3.77
C ALA A 182 19.93 -18.26 4.12
N MET A 183 20.90 -17.46 4.58
CA MET A 183 20.66 -16.03 4.89
C MET A 183 20.21 -15.23 3.65
N VAL A 184 20.79 -15.51 2.48
CA VAL A 184 20.40 -14.83 1.24
C VAL A 184 18.97 -15.21 0.82
N LEU A 185 18.60 -16.49 0.99
CA LEU A 185 17.23 -16.95 0.73
C LEU A 185 16.22 -16.35 1.70
N ASP A 186 16.57 -16.25 2.98
CA ASP A 186 15.71 -15.66 4.02
C ASP A 186 15.49 -14.16 3.77
N LEU A 187 16.53 -13.42 3.38
CA LEU A 187 16.43 -12.00 3.03
C LEU A 187 15.49 -11.78 1.83
N LEU A 188 15.58 -12.64 0.81
CA LEU A 188 14.67 -12.61 -0.33
C LEU A 188 13.24 -12.94 0.04
N ALA A 189 13.04 -13.93 0.92
CA ALA A 189 11.72 -14.29 1.40
C ALA A 189 11.08 -13.12 2.16
N PHE A 190 11.85 -12.44 3.02
CA PHE A 190 11.40 -11.25 3.75
C PHE A 190 11.03 -10.09 2.81
N SER A 191 11.88 -9.79 1.82
CA SER A 191 11.63 -8.73 0.83
C SER A 191 10.40 -9.00 -0.05
N ARG A 192 9.94 -10.25 -0.16
CA ARG A 192 8.81 -10.67 -1.00
C ARG A 192 7.48 -10.77 -0.27
N ILE A 193 7.44 -10.51 1.05
CA ILE A 193 6.22 -10.67 1.86
C ILE A 193 5.08 -9.76 1.38
N ASP A 194 5.34 -8.75 0.56
CA ASP A 194 4.34 -7.69 0.33
C ASP A 194 3.36 -7.89 -0.85
N ARG A 195 3.34 -8.99 -1.64
CA ARG A 195 2.28 -9.10 -2.70
C ARG A 195 1.92 -10.40 -3.43
N GLN A 196 2.47 -11.57 -3.11
CA GLN A 196 2.02 -12.83 -3.73
C GLN A 196 1.98 -13.99 -2.73
N GLY A 197 1.14 -13.86 -1.70
CA GLY A 197 0.59 -15.07 -1.10
C GLY A 197 -0.35 -15.72 -2.11
N GLU A 198 -0.36 -17.04 -2.19
CA GLU A 198 -1.48 -17.73 -2.84
C GLU A 198 -2.81 -17.27 -2.18
N PRO A 199 -3.95 -17.33 -2.89
CA PRO A 199 -5.23 -16.96 -2.30
C PRO A 199 -5.40 -17.66 -0.95
N LEU A 200 -5.77 -16.88 0.07
CA LEU A 200 -5.99 -17.41 1.42
C LEU A 200 -7.19 -18.36 1.35
N ILE A 201 -6.94 -19.65 1.54
CA ILE A 201 -7.96 -20.70 1.49
C ILE A 201 -8.16 -21.31 2.88
N PRO A 202 -9.37 -21.80 3.20
CA PRO A 202 -9.57 -22.63 4.38
C PRO A 202 -8.72 -23.90 4.29
N MET A 203 -7.90 -24.14 5.32
CA MET A 203 -7.03 -25.30 5.38
C MET A 203 -6.84 -25.82 6.80
N ARG A 204 -6.46 -27.08 6.95
CA ARG A 204 -6.18 -27.68 8.25
C ARG A 204 -4.78 -27.31 8.71
N ILE A 205 -4.65 -26.78 9.93
CA ILE A 205 -3.35 -26.44 10.49
C ILE A 205 -2.45 -27.68 10.66
N GLY A 206 -3.05 -28.84 10.90
CA GLY A 206 -2.34 -30.11 11.04
C GLY A 206 -1.61 -30.56 9.78
N ASP A 207 -2.11 -30.21 8.59
CA ASP A 207 -1.45 -30.56 7.33
C ASP A 207 -0.12 -29.81 7.19
N ALA A 208 -0.10 -28.52 7.57
CA ALA A 208 1.09 -27.68 7.51
C ALA A 208 2.17 -28.12 8.51
N ILE A 209 1.76 -28.42 9.75
CA ILE A 209 2.67 -28.95 10.79
C ILE A 209 3.25 -30.29 10.32
N SER A 210 2.43 -31.17 9.75
CA SER A 210 2.87 -32.48 9.26
C SER A 210 3.91 -32.36 8.13
N HIS A 211 3.71 -31.43 7.18
CA HIS A 211 4.68 -31.15 6.13
C HIS A 211 5.99 -30.61 6.69
N ALA A 212 5.95 -29.66 7.62
CA ALA A 212 7.14 -29.12 8.28
C ALA A 212 7.94 -30.20 9.02
N LEU A 213 7.26 -31.07 9.79
CA LEU A 213 7.89 -32.18 10.50
C LEU A 213 8.53 -33.21 9.55
N LYS A 214 7.85 -33.52 8.44
CA LYS A 214 8.39 -34.42 7.41
C LYS A 214 9.69 -33.87 6.81
N ASN A 215 9.74 -32.57 6.54
CA ASN A 215 10.93 -31.91 5.99
C ASN A 215 12.08 -31.86 7.01
N LEU A 216 11.78 -31.81 8.31
CA LEU A 216 12.76 -31.78 9.40
C LEU A 216 13.17 -33.18 9.90
N GLY A 217 12.63 -34.27 9.33
CA GLY A 217 12.79 -35.63 9.86
C GLY A 217 14.25 -36.06 10.08
N THR A 218 15.15 -35.76 9.14
CA THR A 218 16.58 -36.07 9.28
C THR A 218 17.22 -35.32 10.45
N ALA A 219 16.95 -34.01 10.58
CA ALA A 219 17.49 -33.19 11.65
C ALA A 219 16.94 -33.60 13.04
N ILE A 220 15.66 -33.99 13.10
CA ILE A 220 15.04 -34.54 14.31
C ILE A 220 15.74 -35.83 14.73
N ALA A 221 15.98 -36.74 13.78
CA ALA A 221 16.62 -38.03 14.04
C ALA A 221 18.10 -37.89 14.46
N GLU A 222 18.88 -37.04 13.79
CA GLU A 222 20.28 -36.78 14.13
C GLU A 222 20.46 -36.19 15.53
N CYS A 223 19.46 -35.46 16.03
CA CYS A 223 19.51 -34.77 17.31
C CYS A 223 18.74 -35.48 18.43
N ASP A 224 18.13 -36.64 18.15
CA ASP A 224 17.16 -37.32 19.02
C ASP A 224 16.13 -36.34 19.62
N ALA A 225 15.60 -35.40 18.82
CA ALA A 225 14.68 -34.39 19.31
C ALA A 225 13.29 -35.00 19.58
N HIS A 226 12.68 -34.65 20.72
CA HIS A 226 11.31 -35.01 21.05
C HIS A 226 10.37 -33.87 20.66
N VAL A 227 9.56 -34.08 19.61
CA VAL A 227 8.59 -33.09 19.14
C VAL A 227 7.18 -33.58 19.47
N VAL A 228 6.43 -32.78 20.21
CA VAL A 228 5.03 -33.04 20.59
C VAL A 228 4.15 -32.04 19.87
N VAL A 229 3.12 -32.53 19.19
CA VAL A 229 2.08 -31.68 18.58
C VAL A 229 0.90 -31.66 19.56
N ASP A 230 0.70 -30.53 20.24
CA ASP A 230 -0.36 -30.29 21.23
C ASP A 230 -1.37 -29.28 20.70
N VAL A 231 -1.82 -29.53 19.47
CA VAL A 231 -2.86 -28.75 18.81
C VAL A 231 -3.86 -29.69 18.15
N ASP A 232 -5.12 -29.30 18.13
CA ASP A 232 -6.14 -30.00 17.35
C ASP A 232 -5.81 -29.88 15.85
N ALA A 233 -5.29 -30.97 15.27
CA ALA A 233 -4.90 -31.04 13.87
C ALA A 233 -6.08 -30.81 12.90
N SER A 234 -7.33 -30.92 13.37
CA SER A 234 -8.53 -30.66 12.58
C SER A 234 -8.92 -29.18 12.51
N LEU A 235 -8.24 -28.31 13.29
CA LEU A 235 -8.49 -26.88 13.32
C LEU A 235 -8.30 -26.27 11.92
N MET A 236 -9.33 -25.59 11.45
CA MET A 236 -9.33 -24.90 10.17
C MET A 236 -8.85 -23.45 10.35
N VAL A 237 -7.88 -23.04 9.53
CA VAL A 237 -7.37 -21.68 9.44
C VAL A 237 -7.50 -21.17 8.02
N VAL A 238 -7.63 -19.85 7.86
CA VAL A 238 -7.59 -19.20 6.54
C VAL A 238 -6.15 -18.74 6.33
N GLY A 239 -5.47 -19.31 5.34
CA GLY A 239 -4.03 -19.09 5.17
C GLY A 239 -3.50 -19.51 3.80
N ASP A 240 -2.23 -19.17 3.56
CA ASP A 240 -1.40 -19.71 2.47
C ASP A 240 -0.60 -20.88 3.03
N GLY A 241 -0.84 -22.08 2.50
CA GLY A 241 -0.19 -23.31 2.98
C GLY A 241 1.33 -23.27 2.89
N HIS A 242 1.88 -22.70 1.82
CA HIS A 242 3.32 -22.61 1.65
C HIS A 242 3.96 -21.62 2.62
N GLN A 243 3.21 -20.61 3.08
CA GLN A 243 3.68 -19.71 4.14
C GLN A 243 3.62 -20.36 5.51
N LEU A 244 2.54 -21.10 5.82
CA LEU A 244 2.40 -21.81 7.09
C LEU A 244 3.44 -22.94 7.21
N ASP A 245 3.69 -23.70 6.14
CA ASP A 245 4.74 -24.72 6.09
C ASP A 245 6.11 -24.12 6.43
N ARG A 246 6.46 -22.99 5.79
CA ARG A 246 7.72 -22.27 6.05
C ARG A 246 7.79 -21.73 7.48
N LEU A 247 6.69 -21.19 8.01
CA LEU A 247 6.63 -20.70 9.39
C LEU A 247 6.97 -21.83 10.38
N PHE A 248 6.27 -22.96 10.29
CA PHE A 248 6.50 -24.08 11.19
C PHE A 248 7.89 -24.69 10.99
N GLN A 249 8.36 -24.81 9.76
CA GLN A 249 9.70 -25.30 9.47
C GLN A 249 10.79 -24.40 10.09
N ASN A 250 10.62 -23.09 10.03
CA ASN A 250 11.55 -22.13 10.63
C ASN A 250 11.53 -22.19 12.16
N LEU A 251 10.34 -22.20 12.77
CA LEU A 251 10.20 -22.23 14.23
C LEU A 251 10.75 -23.54 14.82
N ILE A 252 10.28 -24.69 14.30
CA ILE A 252 10.70 -26.02 14.77
C ILE A 252 12.18 -26.25 14.44
N GLY A 253 12.62 -25.87 13.24
CA GLY A 253 14.02 -25.97 12.82
C GLY A 253 14.97 -25.19 13.74
N ASN A 254 14.59 -23.96 14.10
CA ASN A 254 15.36 -23.16 15.07
C ASN A 254 15.40 -23.80 16.45
N ALA A 255 14.28 -24.35 16.92
CA ALA A 255 14.20 -25.02 18.23
C ALA A 255 15.09 -26.28 18.31
N ILE A 256 15.25 -27.00 17.19
CA ILE A 256 16.15 -28.17 17.12
C ILE A 256 17.61 -27.73 17.03
N LYS A 257 17.89 -26.69 16.23
CA LYS A 257 19.24 -26.20 15.93
C LYS A 257 19.91 -25.52 17.12
N TYR A 258 19.20 -24.64 17.85
CA TYR A 258 19.77 -23.81 18.91
C TYR A 258 19.65 -24.43 20.32
N ARG A 259 19.79 -25.76 20.43
CA ARG A 259 19.77 -26.48 21.72
C ARG A 259 21.13 -26.45 22.41
N LYS A 260 21.13 -26.64 23.74
CA LYS A 260 22.37 -26.87 24.50
C LYS A 260 22.91 -28.28 24.22
N GLU A 261 24.23 -28.37 24.04
CA GLU A 261 24.93 -29.63 23.78
C GLU A 261 24.72 -30.62 24.93
N GLY A 262 24.39 -31.88 24.61
CA GLY A 262 24.09 -32.93 25.60
C GLY A 262 22.67 -32.90 26.20
N ILE A 263 21.82 -31.93 25.83
CA ILE A 263 20.41 -31.87 26.27
C ILE A 263 19.49 -32.20 25.10
N ARG A 264 18.59 -33.17 25.30
CA ARG A 264 17.56 -33.54 24.33
C ARG A 264 16.64 -32.34 24.07
N SER A 265 16.43 -31.98 22.81
CA SER A 265 15.48 -30.89 22.48
C SER A 265 14.05 -31.39 22.70
N HIS A 266 13.23 -30.61 23.40
CA HIS A 266 11.80 -30.84 23.59
C HIS A 266 11.03 -29.67 22.97
N VAL A 267 10.31 -29.93 21.89
CA VAL A 267 9.55 -28.92 21.14
C VAL A 267 8.07 -29.25 21.26
N VAL A 268 7.27 -28.30 21.75
CA VAL A 268 5.81 -28.41 21.77
C VAL A 268 5.27 -27.44 20.73
N VAL A 269 4.52 -27.97 19.77
CA VAL A 269 3.87 -27.22 18.67
C VAL A 269 2.39 -27.13 18.93
#